data_AF-E4UUE5-F1
#
_entry.id   AF-E4UUE5-F1
#
_cell.length_a   1.000
_cell.length_b   1.000
_cell.length_c   1.000
_cell.angle_alpha   90.00
_cell.angle_beta   90.00
_cell.angle_gamma   90.00
#
_symmetry.space_group_name_H-M   'P 1'
#
loop_
_entity.id
_entity.type
_entity.pdbx_description
1 polymer ?
#
loop_
_entity_poly.entity_id
_entity_poly.type
_entity_poly.pdbx_seq_one_letter_code
_entity_poly.pdbx_strand_id
1 'polypeptide(L)'
;MASKLASRPFSTTAKLMRKLTWTLNGTTTDVTWVTEQTEESVDHVPGLEGVVSARVNGNPHCTPKTGDVWHGSVELYNSTGTRVTSAHVYPNGYIKFSKKKYQGVKLSPHPRAPVIAPESPMTTNANTKQSSSKPTKK
;
A
#
# COMPACT_ATOMS: atom_id res chain seq x y z
N MET A 1 12.25 55.18 -12.79
CA MET A 1 12.46 53.79 -13.27
C MET A 1 12.41 52.90 -12.04
N ALA A 2 11.35 52.11 -11.85
CA ALA A 2 11.16 51.31 -10.65
C ALA A 2 11.70 49.89 -10.85
N SER A 3 12.57 49.45 -9.94
CA SER A 3 13.27 48.17 -9.97
C SER A 3 12.31 46.99 -9.83
N LYS A 4 12.37 46.08 -10.80
CA LYS A 4 11.61 44.81 -10.82
C LYS A 4 12.20 43.86 -9.77
N LEU A 5 11.50 43.67 -8.65
CA LEU A 5 11.81 42.62 -7.68
C LEU A 5 11.63 41.27 -8.36
N ALA A 6 12.73 40.56 -8.58
CA ALA A 6 12.71 39.19 -9.06
C ALA A 6 12.29 38.27 -7.89
N SER A 7 11.06 37.76 -7.93
CA SER A 7 10.66 36.63 -7.10
C SER A 7 11.55 35.44 -7.43
N ARG A 8 12.29 34.96 -6.43
CA ARG A 8 13.08 33.73 -6.54
C ARG A 8 12.10 32.58 -6.70
N PRO A 9 12.18 31.76 -7.76
CA PRO A 9 11.36 30.55 -7.84
C PRO A 9 11.76 29.63 -6.69
N PHE A 10 10.78 29.27 -5.84
CA PHE A 10 10.95 28.26 -4.82
C PHE A 10 11.12 26.93 -5.55
N SER A 11 12.37 26.50 -5.76
CA SER A 11 12.69 25.19 -6.31
C SER A 11 12.01 24.16 -5.43
N THR A 12 11.00 23.48 -5.96
CA THR A 12 10.35 22.36 -5.28
C THR A 12 11.39 21.25 -5.19
N THR A 13 12.02 21.17 -4.03
CA THR A 13 13.09 20.27 -3.64
C THR A 13 12.94 18.90 -4.27
N ALA A 14 14.02 18.40 -4.90
CA ALA A 14 14.17 17.00 -5.21
C ALA A 14 13.86 16.19 -3.95
N LYS A 15 12.66 15.62 -3.86
CA LYS A 15 12.31 14.65 -2.82
C LYS A 15 13.21 13.46 -3.08
N LEU A 16 14.28 13.37 -2.30
CA LEU A 16 15.07 12.16 -2.17
C LEU A 16 14.08 11.06 -1.79
N MET A 17 13.65 10.27 -2.76
CA MET A 17 12.72 9.15 -2.57
C MET A 17 13.27 8.31 -1.43
N ARG A 18 12.61 8.38 -0.27
CA ARG A 18 13.20 7.81 0.92
C ARG A 18 13.12 6.30 0.83
N LYS A 19 14.29 5.67 0.66
CA LYS A 19 14.39 4.22 0.59
C LYS A 19 14.25 3.62 1.98
N LEU A 20 13.16 2.92 2.23
CA LEU A 20 12.90 2.22 3.48
C LEU A 20 13.63 0.87 3.47
N THR A 21 14.05 0.40 4.64
CA THR A 21 14.52 -0.98 4.77
C THR A 21 13.32 -1.91 4.82
N TRP A 22 13.19 -2.81 3.83
CA TRP A 22 12.05 -3.70 3.68
C TRP A 22 12.29 -5.10 4.21
N THR A 23 11.26 -5.65 4.85
CA THR A 23 11.15 -7.08 5.14
C THR A 23 9.87 -7.63 4.52
N LEU A 24 9.94 -8.86 4.00
CA LEU A 24 8.78 -9.57 3.44
C LEU A 24 8.40 -10.70 4.39
N ASN A 25 7.15 -10.73 4.84
CA ASN A 25 6.66 -11.74 5.77
C ASN A 25 5.54 -12.55 5.13
N GLY A 26 5.85 -13.79 4.74
CA GLY A 26 4.88 -14.69 4.12
C GLY A 26 4.44 -14.26 2.71
N THR A 27 5.22 -13.43 2.03
CA THR A 27 4.97 -13.01 0.66
C THR A 27 5.61 -14.01 -0.32
N THR A 28 4.85 -14.47 -1.31
CA THR A 28 5.28 -15.38 -2.38
C THR A 28 5.09 -14.82 -3.79
N THR A 29 4.51 -13.62 -3.91
CA THR A 29 4.29 -12.91 -5.18
C THR A 29 5.14 -11.65 -5.28
N ASP A 30 5.32 -11.10 -6.48
CA ASP A 30 5.94 -9.78 -6.63
C ASP A 30 5.05 -8.70 -5.98
N VAL A 31 5.63 -7.97 -5.02
CA VAL A 31 4.99 -6.87 -4.29
C VAL A 31 5.74 -5.56 -4.46
N THR A 32 6.57 -5.44 -5.49
CA THR A 32 7.34 -4.22 -5.78
C THR A 32 6.43 -2.98 -5.84
N TRP A 33 5.23 -3.13 -6.42
CA TRP A 33 4.25 -2.04 -6.46
C TRP A 33 3.77 -1.59 -5.08
N VAL A 34 3.70 -2.49 -4.09
CA VAL A 34 3.31 -2.17 -2.71
C VAL A 34 4.43 -1.37 -2.03
N THR A 35 5.66 -1.84 -2.17
CA THR A 35 6.83 -1.23 -1.51
C THR A 35 7.11 0.15 -2.08
N GLU A 36 7.22 0.28 -3.40
CA GLU A 36 7.56 1.55 -4.06
C GLU A 36 6.44 2.59 -3.88
N GLN A 37 5.16 2.19 -4.00
CA GLN A 37 4.03 3.10 -3.74
C GLN A 37 4.01 3.58 -2.28
N THR A 38 4.39 2.73 -1.33
CA THR A 38 4.46 3.10 0.09
C THR A 38 5.58 4.10 0.34
N GLU A 39 6.77 3.87 -0.21
CA GLU A 39 7.90 4.80 -0.09
C GLU A 39 7.51 6.19 -0.59
N GLU A 40 6.94 6.26 -1.80
CA GLU A 40 6.49 7.52 -2.38
C GLU A 40 5.44 8.21 -1.51
N SER A 41 4.46 7.45 -0.99
CA SER A 41 3.36 8.03 -0.20
C SER A 41 3.78 8.51 1.17
N VAL A 42 4.77 7.86 1.81
CA VAL A 42 5.22 8.23 3.16
C VAL A 42 5.79 9.65 3.19
N ASP A 43 6.43 10.09 2.11
CA ASP A 43 6.96 11.45 1.96
C ASP A 43 5.87 12.53 1.83
N HIS A 44 4.60 12.13 1.72
CA HIS A 44 3.43 13.01 1.62
C HIS A 44 2.59 13.04 2.90
N VAL A 45 2.98 12.30 3.96
CA VAL A 45 2.22 12.19 5.20
C VAL A 45 2.97 12.84 6.35
N PRO A 46 2.49 14.01 6.85
CA PRO A 46 3.05 14.62 8.04
C PRO A 46 3.03 13.65 9.24
N GLY A 47 4.13 13.58 9.97
CA GLY A 47 4.30 12.71 11.13
C GLY A 47 4.81 11.29 10.82
N LEU A 48 5.23 11.01 9.58
CA LEU A 48 5.94 9.78 9.19
C LEU A 48 7.43 10.01 8.83
N GLU A 49 7.96 11.19 9.11
CA GLU A 49 9.36 11.57 8.85
C GLU A 49 10.36 10.71 9.62
N GLY A 50 9.94 10.06 10.72
CA GLY A 50 10.77 9.14 11.50
C GLY A 50 10.74 7.68 11.06
N VAL A 51 9.96 7.31 10.04
CA VAL A 51 9.89 5.92 9.54
C VAL A 51 11.18 5.58 8.78
N VAL A 52 11.81 4.45 9.08
CA VAL A 52 13.07 4.03 8.41
C VAL A 52 13.02 2.61 7.87
N SER A 53 12.06 1.81 8.32
CA SER A 53 11.86 0.45 7.85
C SER A 53 10.38 0.13 7.75
N ALA A 54 10.09 -0.88 6.94
CA ALA A 54 8.74 -1.34 6.68
C ALA A 54 8.70 -2.85 6.47
N ARG A 55 7.52 -3.43 6.68
CA ARG A 55 7.26 -4.85 6.47
C ARG A 55 6.01 -5.04 5.64
N VAL A 56 6.11 -5.83 4.58
CA VAL A 56 4.94 -6.35 3.85
C VAL A 56 4.46 -7.60 4.57
N ASN A 57 3.15 -7.71 4.79
CA ASN A 57 2.53 -8.86 5.43
C ASN A 57 1.64 -9.62 4.44
N GLY A 58 2.09 -10.83 4.07
CA GLY A 58 1.40 -11.73 3.15
C GLY A 58 1.41 -11.27 1.70
N ASN A 59 0.63 -11.97 0.88
CA ASN A 59 0.33 -11.54 -0.47
C ASN A 59 -0.82 -10.52 -0.46
N PRO A 60 -0.88 -9.61 -1.46
CA PRO A 60 -2.06 -8.77 -1.66
C PRO A 60 -3.33 -9.62 -1.78
N HIS A 61 -4.44 -9.15 -1.20
CA HIS A 61 -5.71 -9.88 -1.16
C HIS A 61 -6.90 -8.94 -0.98
N CYS A 62 -8.10 -9.44 -1.28
CA CYS A 62 -9.36 -8.80 -0.89
C CYS A 62 -9.77 -9.23 0.52
N THR A 63 -10.52 -8.38 1.23
CA THR A 63 -11.19 -8.73 2.49
C THR A 63 -12.70 -8.59 2.33
N PRO A 64 -13.40 -9.64 1.83
CA PRO A 64 -14.82 -9.56 1.48
C PRO A 64 -15.72 -9.19 2.65
N LYS A 65 -15.38 -9.62 3.88
CA LYS A 65 -16.16 -9.35 5.08
C LYS A 65 -16.30 -7.86 5.40
N THR A 66 -15.33 -7.05 4.99
CA THR A 66 -15.32 -5.60 5.21
C THR A 66 -15.56 -4.80 3.94
N GLY A 67 -15.79 -5.47 2.80
CA GLY A 67 -15.82 -4.83 1.48
C GLY A 67 -14.49 -4.18 1.10
N ASP A 68 -13.38 -4.57 1.75
CA ASP A 68 -12.08 -4.00 1.44
C ASP A 68 -11.56 -4.68 0.19
N VAL A 69 -11.46 -3.92 -0.89
CA VAL A 69 -11.02 -4.40 -2.19
C VAL A 69 -9.55 -4.83 -2.13
N TRP A 70 -9.05 -5.46 -3.18
CA TRP A 70 -7.69 -5.95 -3.27
C TRP A 70 -6.63 -4.90 -2.87
N HIS A 71 -5.81 -5.23 -1.88
CA HIS A 71 -4.77 -4.35 -1.36
C HIS A 71 -3.56 -5.15 -0.84
N GLY A 72 -2.40 -4.49 -0.77
CA GLY A 72 -1.24 -4.96 -0.02
C GLY A 72 -1.29 -4.43 1.41
N SER A 73 -0.82 -5.22 2.38
CA SER A 73 -0.76 -4.81 3.79
C SER A 73 0.68 -4.52 4.22
N VAL A 74 0.91 -3.35 4.80
CA VAL A 74 2.24 -2.94 5.29
C VAL A 74 2.23 -2.46 6.73
N GLU A 75 3.35 -2.61 7.40
CA GLU A 75 3.65 -2.00 8.70
C GLU A 75 4.87 -1.11 8.59
N LEU A 76 4.84 0.05 9.23
CA LEU A 76 5.89 1.07 9.20
C LEU A 76 6.52 1.20 10.58
N TYR A 77 7.85 1.29 10.63
CA TYR A 77 8.64 1.27 11.86
C TYR A 77 9.62 2.44 11.92
N ASN A 78 9.82 2.97 13.12
CA ASN A 78 10.85 3.98 13.39
C ASN A 78 12.24 3.33 13.60
N SER A 79 13.26 4.15 13.85
CA SER A 79 14.63 3.70 14.10
C SER A 79 14.81 2.83 15.34
N THR A 80 13.88 2.88 16.30
CA THR A 80 13.90 2.02 17.50
C THR A 80 13.22 0.67 17.27
N GLY A 81 12.74 0.38 16.06
CA GLY A 81 11.98 -0.83 15.74
C GLY A 81 10.53 -0.81 16.24
N THR A 82 10.04 0.33 16.71
CA THR A 82 8.65 0.48 17.18
C THR A 82 7.72 0.73 16.00
N ARG A 83 6.60 -0.01 15.94
CA ARG A 83 5.59 0.16 14.89
C ARG A 83 4.89 1.52 15.00
N VAL A 84 5.12 2.38 14.01
CA VAL A 84 4.52 3.71 13.88
C VAL A 84 3.06 3.60 13.45
N THR A 85 2.77 2.83 12.40
CA THR A 85 1.40 2.55 11.90
C THR A 85 1.40 1.32 10.99
N SER A 86 0.22 0.87 10.59
CA SER A 86 0.04 0.00 9.42
C SER A 86 -0.74 0.73 8.33
N ALA A 87 -0.71 0.20 7.11
CA ALA A 87 -1.48 0.74 5.99
C ALA A 87 -1.92 -0.35 5.00
N HIS A 88 -3.02 -0.07 4.31
CA HIS A 88 -3.47 -0.80 3.12
C HIS A 88 -3.07 0.01 1.90
N VAL A 89 -2.39 -0.64 0.96
CA VAL A 89 -1.89 -0.06 -0.29
C VAL A 89 -2.74 -0.61 -1.42
N TYR A 90 -3.47 0.26 -2.11
CA TYR A 90 -4.38 -0.13 -3.17
C TYR A 90 -3.72 0.05 -4.54
N PRO A 91 -4.00 -0.83 -5.52
CA PRO A 91 -3.41 -0.75 -6.86
C PRO A 91 -3.69 0.56 -7.60
N ASN A 92 -4.74 1.28 -7.20
CA ASN A 92 -5.08 2.58 -7.75
C ASN A 92 -4.22 3.72 -7.17
N GLY A 93 -3.16 3.45 -6.41
CA GLY A 93 -2.29 4.46 -5.79
C GLY A 93 -2.85 5.11 -4.53
N TYR A 94 -3.98 4.61 -3.99
CA TYR A 94 -4.46 5.04 -2.68
C TYR A 94 -3.76 4.27 -1.57
N ILE A 95 -3.42 4.95 -0.47
CA ILE A 95 -2.94 4.33 0.77
C ILE A 95 -3.82 4.77 1.92
N LYS A 96 -4.33 3.77 2.65
CA LYS A 96 -5.16 3.97 3.85
C LYS A 96 -4.40 3.54 5.09
N PHE A 97 -4.09 4.49 5.97
CA PHE A 97 -3.44 4.19 7.24
C PHE A 97 -4.44 3.70 8.28
N SER A 98 -4.01 2.77 9.15
CA SER A 98 -4.83 2.25 10.24
C SER A 98 -5.02 3.26 11.37
N LYS A 99 -4.00 4.08 11.66
CA LYS A 99 -4.10 5.14 12.65
C LYS A 99 -4.73 6.40 12.03
N LYS A 100 -5.89 6.82 12.57
CA LYS A 100 -6.67 7.98 12.12
C LYS A 100 -5.91 9.31 12.05
N LYS A 101 -4.82 9.46 12.82
CA LYS A 101 -3.98 10.67 12.79
C LYS A 101 -3.22 10.85 11.47
N TYR A 102 -3.06 9.78 10.70
CA TYR A 102 -2.45 9.81 9.38
C TYR A 102 -3.55 9.84 8.33
N GLN A 103 -3.60 10.92 7.55
CA GLN A 103 -4.54 11.03 6.44
C GLN A 103 -4.14 10.04 5.34
N GLY A 104 -5.15 9.41 4.71
CA GLY A 104 -4.90 8.59 3.53
C GLY A 104 -4.40 9.44 2.37
N VAL A 105 -3.48 8.90 1.59
CA VAL A 105 -2.85 9.61 0.47
C VAL A 105 -3.26 8.94 -0.83
N LYS A 106 -3.54 9.75 -1.86
CA LYS A 106 -3.83 9.30 -3.21
C LYS A 106 -2.75 9.84 -4.15
N LEU A 107 -1.91 8.97 -4.66
CA LEU A 107 -0.92 9.28 -5.70
C LEU A 107 -1.31 8.60 -7.02
N SER A 108 -0.51 8.86 -8.05
CA SER A 108 -0.60 8.14 -9.31
C SER A 108 -0.38 6.63 -9.07
N PRO A 109 -1.18 5.75 -9.70
CA PRO A 109 -0.97 4.31 -9.60
C PRO A 109 0.43 3.90 -10.05
N HIS A 110 1.08 3.03 -9.28
CA HIS A 110 2.34 2.43 -9.67
C HIS A 110 2.20 1.62 -10.99
N PRO A 111 3.15 1.72 -11.95
CA PRO A 111 3.03 1.08 -13.27
C PRO A 111 2.99 -0.45 -13.23
N ARG A 112 3.52 -1.07 -12.17
CA ARG A 112 3.45 -2.53 -11.93
C ARG A 112 2.28 -2.95 -11.03
N ALA A 113 1.42 -2.02 -10.63
CA ALA A 113 0.24 -2.37 -9.87
C ALA A 113 -0.72 -3.20 -10.74
N PRO A 114 -1.41 -4.20 -10.18
CA PRO A 114 -2.37 -4.98 -10.93
C PRO A 114 -3.53 -4.11 -11.40
N VAL A 115 -3.90 -4.22 -12.68
CA VAL A 115 -5.11 -3.60 -13.22
C VAL A 115 -6.30 -4.46 -12.80
N ILE A 116 -7.02 -4.00 -11.79
CA ILE A 116 -8.26 -4.64 -11.37
C ILE A 116 -9.36 -3.95 -12.15
N ALA A 117 -10.01 -4.69 -13.05
CA ALA A 117 -11.20 -4.19 -13.73
C ALA A 117 -12.24 -3.80 -12.67
N PRO A 118 -12.98 -2.69 -12.85
CA PRO A 118 -14.10 -2.38 -11.96
C PRO A 118 -15.05 -3.58 -11.99
N GLU A 119 -15.17 -4.27 -10.86
CA GLU A 119 -16.04 -5.44 -10.75
C GLU A 119 -17.46 -5.03 -11.17
N SER A 120 -17.94 -5.60 -12.28
CA SER A 120 -19.38 -5.71 -12.51
C SER A 120 -19.98 -6.43 -11.31
N PRO A 121 -21.18 -6.05 -10.84
CA PRO A 121 -21.72 -6.51 -9.56
C PRO A 121 -21.71 -8.04 -9.51
N MET A 122 -20.81 -8.58 -8.69
CA MET A 122 -20.62 -10.01 -8.57
C MET A 122 -21.91 -10.60 -8.01
N THR A 123 -22.52 -11.46 -8.81
CA THR A 123 -23.79 -12.11 -8.51
C THR A 123 -23.63 -13.00 -7.29
N THR A 124 -24.65 -12.94 -6.45
CA THR A 124 -24.89 -13.76 -5.27
C THR A 124 -24.72 -15.26 -5.52
N ASN A 125 -24.12 -15.94 -4.53
CA ASN A 125 -24.21 -17.38 -4.23
C ASN A 125 -23.72 -18.41 -5.27
N ALA A 126 -22.60 -19.06 -4.94
CA ALA A 126 -22.42 -20.49 -5.22
C ALA A 126 -21.59 -21.17 -4.13
N ASN A 127 -22.32 -21.77 -3.18
CA ASN A 127 -21.93 -22.88 -2.34
C ASN A 127 -21.07 -23.90 -3.12
N THR A 128 -19.77 -24.01 -2.83
CA THR A 128 -18.98 -25.16 -3.28
C THR A 128 -18.72 -26.05 -2.08
N LYS A 129 -19.62 -27.02 -1.91
CA LYS A 129 -19.37 -28.21 -1.10
C LYS A 129 -18.06 -28.86 -1.56
N GLN A 130 -17.14 -28.94 -0.63
CA GLN A 130 -15.95 -29.78 -0.62
C GLN A 130 -16.33 -31.24 -0.92
N SER A 131 -16.25 -31.66 -2.18
CA SER A 131 -16.27 -33.08 -2.55
C SER A 131 -14.89 -33.66 -2.24
N SER A 132 -14.79 -34.30 -1.09
CA SER A 132 -13.71 -35.23 -0.79
C SER A 132 -14.08 -36.60 -1.37
N SER A 133 -13.37 -36.99 -2.42
CA SER A 133 -13.40 -38.36 -2.95
C SER A 133 -12.61 -39.27 -2.00
N LYS A 134 -13.32 -40.18 -1.34
CA LYS A 134 -12.73 -41.29 -0.57
C LYS A 134 -12.80 -42.55 -1.43
N PRO A 135 -11.68 -43.25 -1.70
CA PRO A 135 -11.71 -44.53 -2.41
C PRO A 135 -12.01 -45.66 -1.41
N THR A 136 -13.05 -46.44 -1.66
CA THR A 136 -13.27 -47.73 -0.98
C THR A 136 -12.56 -48.85 -1.74
N LYS A 137 -11.80 -49.65 -0.99
CA LYS A 137 -11.03 -50.81 -1.46
C LYS A 137 -11.57 -52.04 -0.72
N LYS A 138 -11.81 -53.10 -1.50
CA LYS A 138 -12.20 -54.48 -1.15
C LYS A 138 -13.62 -54.71 -0.64
#